data_AF-A0A081DB21-F1
#
_entry.id   AF-A0A081DB21-F1
#
_cell.length_a   1.000
_cell.length_b   1.000
_cell.length_c   1.000
_cell.angle_alpha   90.00
_cell.angle_beta   90.00
_cell.angle_gamma   90.00
#
_symmetry.space_group_name_H-M   'P 1'
#
loop_
_entity.id
_entity.type
_entity.pdbx_description
1 polymer ?
#
loop_
_entity_poly.entity_id
_entity_poly.type
_entity_poly.pdbx_seq_one_letter_code
_entity_poly.pdbx_strand_id
1 'polypeptide(L)'
;MPGFPYLNGLPESLSIPRKVTPSLQVKTGSVAIAAGICGIYPQSSPGGWYVLGNCPIPLFNREREQAFLLSINDQVEFYEVDKSTFKDLKQNTSHLDINQFKNG
;
A
#
# COMPACT_ATOMS: atom_id res chain seq x y z
N MET A 1 -10.28 -7.09 3.24
CA MET A 1 -9.06 -7.88 2.94
C MET A 1 -8.15 -7.77 4.15
N PRO A 2 -7.62 -8.87 4.70
CA PRO A 2 -6.68 -8.80 5.82
C PRO A 2 -5.50 -7.90 5.47
N GLY A 3 -5.14 -6.98 6.37
CA GLY A 3 -4.01 -6.06 6.16
C GLY A 3 -4.24 -4.92 5.17
N PHE A 4 -5.49 -4.61 4.78
CA PHE A 4 -5.78 -3.39 4.01
C PHE A 4 -5.77 -2.17 4.96
N PRO A 5 -4.84 -1.22 4.82
CA PRO A 5 -4.77 -0.06 5.68
C PRO A 5 -5.73 1.03 5.19
N TYR A 6 -6.34 1.73 6.13
CA TYR A 6 -7.09 2.96 5.89
C TYR A 6 -6.29 4.12 6.46
N LEU A 7 -5.66 4.88 5.58
CA LEU A 7 -4.72 5.94 5.93
C LEU A 7 -5.40 7.30 5.74
N ASN A 8 -5.44 8.08 6.82
CA ASN A 8 -5.90 9.47 6.81
C ASN A 8 -4.71 10.42 6.62
N GLY A 9 -5.00 11.71 6.44
CA GLY A 9 -3.96 12.75 6.33
C GLY A 9 -3.58 13.12 4.89
N LEU A 10 -4.36 12.69 3.89
CA LEU A 10 -4.18 13.16 2.52
C LEU A 10 -4.50 14.66 2.42
N PRO A 11 -3.79 15.41 1.56
CA PRO A 11 -4.19 16.76 1.17
C PRO A 11 -5.63 16.80 0.65
N GLU A 12 -6.37 17.86 0.97
CA GLU A 12 -7.77 18.03 0.56
C GLU A 12 -7.94 17.99 -0.97
N SER A 13 -6.93 18.46 -1.72
CA SER A 13 -6.90 18.40 -3.18
C SER A 13 -6.92 16.98 -3.76
N LEU A 14 -6.62 15.96 -2.95
CA LEU A 14 -6.71 14.54 -3.32
C LEU A 14 -8.01 13.87 -2.83
N SER A 15 -8.93 14.62 -2.21
CA SER A 15 -10.22 14.11 -1.78
C SER A 15 -11.20 14.01 -2.96
N ILE A 16 -11.07 12.93 -3.72
CA ILE A 16 -11.94 12.61 -4.86
C ILE A 16 -12.93 11.48 -4.50
N PRO A 17 -14.15 11.46 -5.05
CA PRO A 17 -15.10 10.38 -4.80
C PRO A 17 -14.57 9.04 -5.33
N ARG A 18 -15.23 7.94 -4.95
CA ARG A 18 -14.96 6.63 -5.56
C ARG A 18 -15.32 6.65 -7.05
N LYS A 19 -14.67 5.79 -7.83
CA LYS A 19 -15.05 5.51 -9.22
C LYS A 19 -16.51 5.07 -9.27
N VAL A 20 -17.26 5.65 -10.22
CA VAL A 20 -18.65 5.22 -10.52
C VAL A 20 -18.70 3.75 -10.93
N THR A 21 -17.74 3.33 -11.75
CA THR A 21 -17.57 1.93 -12.16
C THR A 21 -16.27 1.36 -11.56
N PRO A 22 -16.35 0.40 -10.64
CA PRO A 22 -15.18 -0.26 -10.08
C PRO A 22 -14.34 -0.97 -11.14
N SER A 23 -13.03 -0.99 -10.96
CA SER A 23 -12.16 -1.87 -11.72
C SER A 23 -12.42 -3.31 -11.28
N LEU A 24 -12.58 -4.23 -12.24
CA LEU A 24 -12.72 -5.67 -11.95
C LEU A 24 -11.49 -6.26 -11.27
N GLN A 25 -10.31 -5.66 -11.51
CA GLN A 25 -9.07 -6.07 -10.90
C GLN A 25 -8.19 -4.85 -10.60
N VAL A 26 -7.82 -4.71 -9.33
CA VAL A 26 -6.77 -3.85 -8.82
C VAL A 26 -5.64 -4.76 -8.34
N LYS A 27 -4.40 -4.46 -8.75
CA LYS A 27 -3.25 -5.34 -8.48
C LYS A 27 -2.83 -5.28 -7.02
N THR A 28 -2.28 -6.37 -6.49
CA THR A 28 -1.57 -6.38 -5.21
C THR A 28 -0.52 -5.27 -5.15
N GLY A 29 -0.38 -4.61 -4.01
CA GLY A 29 0.52 -3.49 -3.77
C GLY A 29 0.01 -2.15 -4.30
N SER A 30 -1.14 -2.08 -4.99
CA SER A 30 -1.63 -0.81 -5.55
C SER A 30 -1.90 0.19 -4.43
N VAL A 31 -1.30 1.38 -4.53
CA VAL A 31 -1.58 2.54 -3.68
C VAL A 31 -2.70 3.31 -4.33
N ALA A 32 -3.80 3.51 -3.61
CA ALA A 32 -5.00 4.10 -4.17
C ALA A 32 -5.72 5.03 -3.20
N ILE A 33 -6.50 5.95 -3.75
CA ILE A 33 -7.25 6.97 -2.99
C ILE A 33 -8.74 6.94 -3.31
N ALA A 34 -9.56 7.25 -2.30
CA ALA A 34 -10.96 7.62 -2.45
C ALA A 34 -11.50 8.26 -1.17
N ALA A 35 -12.39 9.24 -1.32
CA ALA A 35 -13.10 9.91 -0.23
C ALA A 35 -12.17 10.43 0.88
N GLY A 36 -11.02 11.00 0.50
CA GLY A 36 -10.01 11.52 1.44
C GLY A 36 -9.15 10.46 2.13
N ILE A 37 -9.32 9.18 1.79
CA ILE A 37 -8.57 8.07 2.38
C ILE A 37 -7.57 7.51 1.36
N CYS A 38 -6.38 7.14 1.83
CA CYS A 38 -5.40 6.34 1.09
C CYS A 38 -5.42 4.89 1.59
N GLY A 39 -5.18 3.94 0.67
CA GLY A 39 -5.09 2.53 1.00
C GLY A 39 -4.09 1.82 0.10
N ILE A 40 -3.60 0.68 0.58
CA ILE A 40 -2.70 -0.18 -0.19
C ILE A 40 -3.34 -1.56 -0.28
N TYR A 41 -3.56 -2.06 -1.50
CA TYR A 41 -4.22 -3.35 -1.73
C TYR A 41 -3.29 -4.51 -1.34
N PRO A 42 -3.53 -5.27 -0.26
CA PRO A 42 -2.63 -6.35 0.17
C PRO A 42 -2.73 -7.61 -0.71
N GLN A 43 -3.77 -7.70 -1.55
CA GLN A 43 -3.97 -8.75 -2.54
C GLN A 43 -4.72 -8.19 -3.75
N SER A 44 -4.75 -8.94 -4.85
CA SER A 44 -5.48 -8.53 -6.04
C SER A 44 -6.98 -8.73 -5.84
N SER A 45 -7.78 -7.71 -6.14
CA SER A 45 -9.24 -7.73 -5.92
C SER A 45 -9.93 -6.66 -6.77
N PRO A 46 -11.26 -6.74 -6.98
CA PRO A 46 -12.03 -5.63 -7.53
C PRO A 46 -11.95 -4.39 -6.63
N GLY A 47 -11.99 -3.19 -7.20
CA GLY A 47 -11.83 -1.95 -6.43
C GLY A 47 -12.33 -0.70 -7.14
N GLY A 48 -13.02 0.16 -6.39
CA GLY A 48 -13.54 1.46 -6.86
C GLY A 48 -12.65 2.66 -6.54
N TRP A 49 -11.41 2.45 -6.13
CA TRP A 49 -10.49 3.53 -5.75
C TRP A 49 -9.59 3.90 -6.94
N TYR A 50 -9.10 5.13 -6.97
CA TYR A 50 -8.19 5.60 -8.01
C TYR A 50 -6.76 5.21 -7.64
N VAL A 51 -6.13 4.37 -8.46
CA VAL A 51 -4.75 3.91 -8.25
C VAL A 51 -3.78 5.01 -8.66
N LEU A 52 -2.87 5.37 -7.76
CA LEU A 52 -1.80 6.35 -7.99
C LEU A 52 -0.46 5.69 -8.31
N GLY A 53 -0.22 4.50 -7.76
CA GLY A 53 1.05 3.80 -7.90
C GLY A 53 1.01 2.39 -7.35
N ASN A 54 2.18 1.79 -7.15
CA ASN A 54 2.31 0.45 -6.59
C ASN A 54 3.50 0.41 -5.63
N CYS A 55 3.31 -0.25 -4.48
CA CYS A 55 4.36 -0.53 -3.51
C CYS A 55 4.80 -2.00 -3.66
N PRO A 56 6.11 -2.27 -3.83
CA PRO A 56 6.61 -3.64 -3.99
C PRO A 56 6.63 -4.43 -2.69
N ILE A 57 6.48 -3.77 -1.53
CA ILE A 57 6.58 -4.38 -0.21
C ILE A 57 5.25 -5.02 0.18
N PRO A 58 5.21 -6.32 0.51
CA PRO A 58 3.97 -6.96 0.94
C PRO A 58 3.56 -6.48 2.33
N LEU A 59 2.29 -6.08 2.46
CA LEU A 59 1.70 -5.67 3.73
C LEU A 59 1.41 -6.85 4.65
N PHE A 60 1.32 -8.06 4.08
CA PHE A 60 1.13 -9.30 4.81
C PHE A 60 2.09 -10.35 4.27
N ASN A 61 2.85 -11.00 5.15
CA ASN A 61 3.70 -12.14 4.83
C ASN A 61 3.72 -13.11 6.01
N ARG A 62 3.22 -14.33 5.81
CA ARG A 62 3.14 -15.37 6.85
C ARG A 62 4.50 -15.90 7.31
N GLU A 63 5.54 -15.69 6.53
CA GLU A 63 6.90 -16.18 6.81
C GLU A 63 7.71 -15.18 7.67
N ARG A 64 7.21 -13.96 7.87
CA ARG A 64 7.84 -12.97 8.76
C ARG A 64 7.45 -13.22 10.20
N GLU A 65 8.34 -12.86 11.13
CA GLU A 65 8.06 -12.84 12.56
C GLU A 65 6.83 -11.97 12.88
N GLN A 66 6.76 -10.76 12.31
CA GLN A 66 5.56 -9.94 12.29
C GLN A 66 4.82 -10.09 10.95
N ALA A 67 3.71 -10.84 10.95
CA ALA A 67 3.00 -11.18 9.72
C ALA A 67 2.38 -9.97 9.00
N PHE A 68 1.97 -8.95 9.75
CA PHE A 68 1.46 -7.69 9.22
C PHE A 68 2.55 -6.62 9.28
N LEU A 69 2.75 -5.90 8.17
CA LEU A 69 3.71 -4.81 8.11
C LEU A 69 3.29 -3.63 9.00
N LEU A 70 2.01 -3.27 8.93
CA LEU A 70 1.43 -2.12 9.60
C LEU A 70 0.56 -2.54 10.79
N SER A 71 0.67 -1.78 11.87
CA SER A 71 -0.18 -1.82 13.05
C SER A 71 -1.11 -0.60 13.11
N ILE A 72 -2.08 -0.65 14.02
CA ILE A 72 -2.94 0.51 14.31
C ILE A 72 -2.04 1.66 14.81
N ASN A 73 -2.32 2.87 14.34
CA ASN A 73 -1.59 4.11 14.63
C ASN A 73 -0.18 4.23 14.00
N ASP A 74 0.26 3.26 13.19
CA ASP A 74 1.48 3.44 12.40
C ASP A 74 1.31 4.63 11.43
N GLN A 75 2.37 5.41 11.29
CA GLN A 75 2.48 6.44 10.27
C GLN A 75 3.08 5.85 8.99
N VAL A 76 2.57 6.28 7.85
CA VAL A 76 3.02 5.81 6.54
C VAL A 76 3.41 7.00 5.69
N GLU A 77 4.62 6.94 5.16
CA GLU A 77 5.12 7.88 4.17
C GLU A 77 5.45 7.14 2.87
N PHE A 78 5.13 7.76 1.74
CA PHE A 78 5.41 7.20 0.42
C PHE A 78 6.55 7.96 -0.23
N TYR A 79 7.52 7.22 -0.76
CA TYR A 79 8.64 7.75 -1.51
C TYR A 79 8.60 7.21 -2.94
N GLU A 80 8.85 8.09 -3.91
CA GLU A 80 9.01 7.69 -5.30
C GLU A 80 10.32 6.92 -5.46
N VAL A 81 10.27 5.83 -6.23
CA VAL A 81 11.45 5.03 -6.59
C VAL A 81 11.43 4.75 -8.08
N ASP A 82 12.61 4.59 -8.66
CA ASP A 82 12.72 4.18 -10.06
C ASP A 82 12.33 2.70 -10.26
N LYS A 83 12.25 2.29 -11.53
CA LYS A 83 11.87 0.92 -11.88
C LYS A 83 12.90 -0.13 -11.46
N SER A 84 14.18 0.23 -11.32
CA SER A 84 15.22 -0.71 -10.90
C SER A 84 15.04 -1.00 -9.41
N THR A 85 15.04 0.05 -8.60
CA THR A 85 14.78 0.02 -7.16
C THR A 85 13.48 -0.71 -6.85
N PHE A 86 12.41 -0.45 -7.61
CA PHE A 86 11.15 -1.17 -7.43
C PHE A 86 11.30 -2.69 -7.64
N LYS A 87 12.03 -3.13 -8.68
CA LYS A 87 12.27 -4.56 -8.95
C LYS A 87 13.14 -5.18 -7.86
N ASP A 88 14.20 -4.48 -7.46
CA ASP A 88 15.14 -4.95 -6.45
C ASP A 88 14.46 -5.13 -5.09
N LEU A 89 13.65 -4.14 -4.68
CA LEU A 89 12.82 -4.24 -3.48
C LEU A 89 11.86 -5.42 -3.56
N LYS A 90 11.21 -5.62 -4.72
CA LYS A 90 10.22 -6.69 -4.93
C LYS A 90 10.85 -8.10 -4.88
N GLN A 91 12.08 -8.26 -5.36
CA GLN A 91 12.78 -9.54 -5.35
C GLN A 91 13.34 -9.88 -3.96
N ASN A 92 13.76 -8.86 -3.21
CA ASN A 92 14.46 -9.03 -1.94
C ASN A 92 13.56 -8.80 -0.72
N THR A 93 12.23 -8.85 -0.87
CA THR A 93 11.27 -8.53 0.22
C THR A 93 11.39 -9.39 1.47
N SER A 94 11.96 -10.59 1.36
CA SER A 94 12.20 -11.50 2.49
C SER A 94 13.44 -11.13 3.30
N HIS A 95 14.37 -10.38 2.71
CA HIS A 95 15.61 -9.90 3.33
C HIS A 95 15.54 -8.42 3.73
N LEU A 96 14.47 -7.71 3.36
CA LEU A 96 14.25 -6.35 3.82
C LEU A 96 13.95 -6.36 5.31
N ASP A 97 14.83 -5.75 6.09
CA ASP A 97 14.52 -5.39 7.47
C ASP A 97 13.46 -4.29 7.45
N ILE A 98 12.21 -4.68 7.64
CA ILE A 98 11.09 -3.74 7.62
C ILE A 98 11.14 -2.76 8.80
N ASN A 99 11.88 -3.09 9.86
CA ASN A 99 12.03 -2.21 11.02
C ASN A 99 12.86 -0.98 10.66
N GLN A 100 13.70 -1.05 9.63
CA GLN A 100 14.41 0.13 9.12
C GLN A 100 13.46 1.21 8.58
N PHE A 101 12.21 0.85 8.25
CA PHE A 101 11.18 1.78 7.78
C PHE A 101 10.19 2.18 8.89
N LYS A 102 10.27 1.55 10.06
CA LYS A 102 9.49 1.95 11.23
C LYS A 102 10.30 2.99 11.98
N ASN A 103 10.10 4.27 11.65
CA ASN A 103 10.62 5.36 12.48
C ASN A 103 9.96 5.22 13.87
N GLY A 104 10.79 5.07 14.91
CA GLY A 104 10.37 5.13 16.31
C GLY A 104 10.06 6.55 16.76
#